data_AF-A0A1Y4NZ36-F1
#
_entry.id   AF-A0A1Y4NZ36-F1
#
_cell.length_a   1.000
_cell.length_b   1.000
_cell.length_c   1.000
_cell.angle_alpha   90.00
_cell.angle_beta   90.00
_cell.angle_gamma   90.00
#
_symmetry.space_group_name_H-M   'P 1'
#
loop_
_entity.id
_entity.type
_entity.pdbx_description
1 polymer ?
#
loop_
_entity_poly.entity_id
_entity_poly.type
_entity_poly.pdbx_seq_one_letter_code
_entity_poly.pdbx_strand_id
1 'polypeptide(L)'
;MEFRGYRVADVSEAGELTLTGDFAEYPLSLEGLDSSGWRALAQTADAYIARDGLLPFSEAGTGESGGAVFEGLPVGLYLVTGDSYESEGYTYTPEPFFICLLDWDEEDGQWNYDMSVSCKFDSRQVPPTENTVRRKVMKIWKDDGNEQKRPEEITVQLLRDGTVYDTVTLDESNNWRYEWTDLDEDSRWQVAEYETPEDYTVSVSREGITFVMTNTYQPDTPDTPDTPGTPDTPDTPDTPSSPRLPQTGMLWWPVPLLAFGGILLFLIGWGKRRNEDNRQED
;
A
#
# COMPACT_ATOMS: atom_id res chain seq x y z
N MET A 1 -19.43 -18.05 -5.47
CA MET A 1 -18.99 -16.87 -4.71
C MET A 1 -18.78 -15.74 -5.70
N GLU A 2 -19.04 -14.51 -5.29
CA GLU A 2 -18.75 -13.32 -6.08
C GLU A 2 -17.61 -12.55 -5.42
N PHE A 3 -16.70 -12.05 -6.25
CA PHE A 3 -15.60 -11.17 -5.86
C PHE A 3 -15.77 -9.81 -6.52
N ARG A 4 -15.30 -8.78 -5.84
CA ARG A 4 -15.43 -7.38 -6.24
C ARG A 4 -14.05 -6.73 -6.16
N GLY A 5 -13.67 -6.05 -7.24
CA GLY A 5 -12.44 -5.29 -7.35
C GLY A 5 -12.74 -3.79 -7.29
N TYR A 6 -12.06 -3.08 -6.42
CA TYR A 6 -12.18 -1.64 -6.23
C TYR A 6 -10.83 -1.00 -6.57
N ARG A 7 -10.81 -0.04 -7.49
CA ARG A 7 -9.58 0.69 -7.81
C ARG A 7 -9.33 1.71 -6.71
N VAL A 8 -8.27 1.49 -5.93
CA VAL A 8 -7.94 2.29 -4.74
C VAL A 8 -6.89 3.34 -5.04
N ALA A 9 -5.91 3.03 -5.89
CA ALA A 9 -4.84 3.97 -6.23
C ALA A 9 -4.41 3.85 -7.69
N ASP A 10 -3.98 4.98 -8.24
CA ASP A 10 -3.16 5.03 -9.44
C ASP A 10 -1.71 4.69 -9.09
N VAL A 11 -0.97 4.20 -10.08
CA VAL A 11 0.46 3.92 -9.93
C VAL A 11 1.25 4.62 -11.03
N SER A 12 2.28 5.35 -10.63
CA SER A 12 3.18 6.04 -11.55
C SER A 12 4.17 5.07 -12.21
N GLU A 13 4.87 5.52 -13.25
CA GLU A 13 5.96 4.74 -13.86
C GLU A 13 7.09 4.42 -12.87
N ALA A 14 7.23 5.22 -11.80
CA ALA A 14 8.20 5.01 -10.73
C ALA A 14 7.68 4.06 -9.62
N GLY A 15 6.46 3.54 -9.74
CA GLY A 15 5.83 2.67 -8.75
C GLY A 15 5.23 3.42 -7.55
N GLU A 16 5.12 4.75 -7.63
CA GLU A 16 4.48 5.55 -6.57
C GLU A 16 2.96 5.41 -6.66
N LEU A 17 2.32 5.20 -5.51
CA LEU A 17 0.88 5.00 -5.41
C LEU A 17 0.19 6.28 -4.94
N THR A 18 -0.91 6.65 -5.60
CA THR A 18 -1.73 7.80 -5.23
C THR A 18 -3.19 7.39 -5.18
N LEU A 19 -3.86 7.61 -4.04
CA LEU A 19 -5.28 7.32 -3.90
C LEU A 19 -6.10 8.00 -5.01
N THR A 20 -7.11 7.31 -5.52
CA THR A 20 -7.88 7.76 -6.67
C THR A 20 -9.36 7.41 -6.54
N GLY A 21 -10.21 8.07 -7.34
CA GLY A 21 -11.65 7.88 -7.31
C GLY A 21 -12.26 8.11 -5.93
N ASP A 22 -13.20 7.26 -5.53
CA ASP A 22 -13.86 7.35 -4.22
C ASP A 22 -12.86 7.23 -3.06
N PHE A 23 -11.72 6.54 -3.25
CA PHE A 23 -10.73 6.32 -2.20
C PHE A 23 -9.86 7.54 -1.88
N ALA A 24 -9.84 8.56 -2.75
CA ALA A 24 -9.08 9.80 -2.54
C ALA A 24 -9.62 10.64 -1.37
N GLU A 25 -10.89 10.49 -1.03
CA GLU A 25 -11.57 11.25 0.04
C GLU A 25 -11.45 10.59 1.41
N TYR A 26 -10.88 9.38 1.48
CA TYR A 26 -10.73 8.66 2.75
C TYR A 26 -9.37 8.93 3.38
N PRO A 27 -9.30 8.96 4.73
CA PRO A 27 -8.07 9.20 5.47
C PRO A 27 -7.19 7.95 5.50
N LEU A 28 -6.74 7.48 4.33
CA LEU A 28 -5.94 6.29 4.15
C LEU A 28 -4.50 6.69 3.82
N SER A 29 -3.52 5.98 4.37
CA SER A 29 -2.10 6.15 4.00
C SER A 29 -1.60 4.91 3.28
N LEU A 30 -0.95 5.10 2.14
CA LEU A 30 -0.27 4.03 1.37
C LEU A 30 1.23 3.96 1.70
N GLU A 31 1.72 4.82 2.58
CA GLU A 31 3.15 5.01 2.83
C GLU A 31 3.64 4.18 4.02
N GLY A 32 4.88 3.70 3.93
CA GLY A 32 5.57 3.06 5.08
C GLY A 32 4.93 1.76 5.57
N LEU A 33 4.10 1.10 4.76
CA LEU A 33 3.35 -0.09 5.15
C LEU A 33 4.19 -1.37 5.03
N ASP A 34 4.26 -2.12 6.13
CA ASP A 34 4.68 -3.52 6.10
C ASP A 34 3.51 -4.46 5.77
N SER A 35 3.75 -5.78 5.75
CA SER A 35 2.70 -6.76 5.44
C SER A 35 1.48 -6.66 6.36
N SER A 36 1.66 -6.26 7.62
CA SER A 36 0.57 -6.10 8.58
C SER A 36 -0.20 -4.79 8.37
N GLY A 37 0.53 -3.73 8.00
CA GLY A 37 -0.03 -2.44 7.60
C GLY A 37 -0.93 -2.58 6.38
N TRP A 38 -0.48 -3.29 5.34
CA TRP A 38 -1.30 -3.56 4.15
C TRP A 38 -2.58 -4.34 4.47
N ARG A 39 -2.52 -5.31 5.39
CA ARG A 39 -3.71 -6.05 5.84
C ARG A 39 -4.67 -5.15 6.62
N ALA A 40 -4.17 -4.33 7.54
CA ALA A 40 -4.98 -3.40 8.31
C ALA A 40 -5.64 -2.36 7.39
N LEU A 41 -4.89 -1.85 6.42
CA LEU A 41 -5.41 -0.93 5.42
C LEU A 41 -6.52 -1.58 4.59
N ALA A 42 -6.35 -2.83 4.14
CA ALA A 42 -7.37 -3.55 3.38
C ALA A 42 -8.66 -3.74 4.19
N GLN A 43 -8.55 -4.07 5.48
CA GLN A 43 -9.70 -4.18 6.39
C GLN A 43 -10.39 -2.83 6.61
N THR A 44 -9.62 -1.74 6.66
CA THR A 44 -10.13 -0.37 6.82
C THR A 44 -10.91 0.06 5.60
N ALA A 45 -10.31 -0.06 4.42
CA ALA A 45 -10.93 0.31 3.16
C ALA A 45 -12.20 -0.53 2.88
N ASP A 46 -12.18 -1.82 3.21
CA ASP A 46 -13.36 -2.69 3.12
C ASP A 46 -14.48 -2.29 4.11
N ALA A 47 -14.14 -1.75 5.29
CA ALA A 47 -15.14 -1.19 6.20
C ALA A 47 -15.76 0.10 5.65
N TYR A 48 -14.98 0.94 4.95
CA TYR A 48 -15.50 2.13 4.28
C TYR A 48 -16.38 1.79 3.07
N ILE A 49 -15.99 0.81 2.25
CA ILE A 49 -16.84 0.26 1.18
C ILE A 49 -18.21 -0.13 1.73
N ALA A 50 -18.20 -0.92 2.82
CA ALA A 50 -19.40 -1.36 3.50
C ALA A 50 -20.24 -0.17 4.00
N ARG A 51 -19.63 0.74 4.79
CA ARG A 51 -20.30 1.88 5.42
C ARG A 51 -21.02 2.76 4.40
N ASP A 52 -20.33 3.08 3.32
CA ASP A 52 -20.74 4.12 2.37
C ASP A 52 -21.37 3.54 1.10
N GLY A 53 -21.42 2.20 0.97
CA GLY A 53 -22.00 1.52 -0.18
C GLY A 53 -21.24 1.80 -1.48
N LEU A 54 -19.90 1.83 -1.41
CA LEU A 54 -19.07 2.08 -2.59
C LEU A 54 -19.28 1.00 -3.63
N LEU A 55 -19.31 1.41 -4.90
CA LEU A 55 -19.54 0.49 -6.01
C LEU A 55 -18.21 -0.10 -6.49
N PRO A 56 -18.18 -1.39 -6.85
CA PRO A 56 -16.98 -2.01 -7.39
C PRO A 56 -16.65 -1.45 -8.77
N PHE A 57 -15.36 -1.39 -9.07
CA PHE A 57 -14.87 -1.12 -10.42
C PHE A 57 -15.15 -2.31 -11.36
N SER A 58 -15.02 -3.52 -10.83
CA SER A 58 -15.30 -4.76 -11.55
C SER A 58 -15.79 -5.86 -10.60
N GLU A 59 -16.58 -6.78 -11.12
CA GLU A 59 -17.10 -7.93 -10.38
C GLU A 59 -16.83 -9.22 -11.15
N ALA A 60 -16.58 -10.30 -10.43
CA ALA A 60 -16.30 -11.61 -11.01
C ALA A 60 -16.83 -12.74 -10.14
N GLY A 61 -17.61 -13.63 -10.74
CA GLY A 61 -18.05 -14.87 -10.10
C GLY A 61 -16.98 -15.96 -10.15
N THR A 62 -16.98 -16.84 -9.16
CA THR A 62 -16.13 -18.05 -9.16
C THR A 62 -16.72 -19.10 -10.11
N GLY A 63 -15.92 -19.57 -11.07
CA GLY A 63 -16.28 -20.69 -11.95
C GLY A 63 -16.16 -22.07 -11.28
N GLU A 64 -16.29 -23.14 -12.06
CA GLU A 64 -16.18 -24.54 -11.57
C GLU A 64 -14.82 -24.86 -10.93
N SER A 65 -13.76 -24.15 -11.33
CA SER A 65 -12.41 -24.27 -10.77
C SER A 65 -12.22 -23.50 -9.45
N GLY A 66 -13.22 -22.74 -9.01
CA GLY A 66 -13.16 -21.90 -7.80
C GLY A 66 -12.42 -20.56 -7.98
N GLY A 67 -11.88 -20.28 -9.17
CA GLY A 67 -11.22 -19.00 -9.48
C GLY A 67 -12.19 -17.93 -9.98
N ALA A 68 -11.92 -16.67 -9.64
CA ALA A 68 -12.54 -15.48 -10.22
C ALA A 68 -11.52 -14.76 -11.10
N VAL A 69 -11.94 -14.28 -12.27
CA VAL A 69 -11.08 -13.64 -13.26
C VAL A 69 -11.59 -12.22 -13.52
N PHE A 70 -10.70 -11.25 -13.39
CA PHE A 70 -10.94 -9.85 -13.72
C PHE A 70 -10.15 -9.50 -14.98
N GLU A 71 -10.82 -8.98 -16.00
CA GLU A 71 -10.22 -8.67 -17.30
C GLU A 71 -10.30 -7.18 -17.61
N GLY A 72 -9.33 -6.66 -18.37
CA GLY A 72 -9.37 -5.28 -18.86
C GLY A 72 -9.20 -4.21 -17.77
N LEU A 73 -8.60 -4.57 -16.63
CA LEU A 73 -8.31 -3.64 -15.55
C LEU A 73 -7.18 -2.67 -15.96
N PRO A 74 -7.36 -1.35 -15.81
CA PRO A 74 -6.24 -0.40 -15.90
C PRO A 74 -5.16 -0.71 -14.86
N VAL A 75 -3.92 -0.32 -15.16
CA VAL A 75 -2.79 -0.37 -14.21
C VAL A 75 -3.15 0.44 -12.96
N GLY A 76 -2.89 -0.13 -11.77
CA GLY A 76 -3.19 0.50 -10.49
C GLY A 76 -3.25 -0.49 -9.33
N LEU A 77 -3.56 0.04 -8.15
CA LEU A 77 -3.82 -0.74 -6.94
C LEU A 77 -5.31 -1.04 -6.82
N TYR A 78 -5.63 -2.31 -6.63
CA TYR A 78 -7.00 -2.78 -6.44
C TYR A 78 -7.16 -3.45 -5.09
N LEU A 79 -8.21 -3.09 -4.37
CA LEU A 79 -8.71 -3.86 -3.24
C LEU A 79 -9.69 -4.92 -3.75
N VAL A 80 -9.46 -6.17 -3.39
CA VAL A 80 -10.36 -7.28 -3.73
C VAL A 80 -11.09 -7.72 -2.48
N THR A 81 -12.42 -7.78 -2.58
CA THR A 81 -13.33 -8.29 -1.53
C THR A 81 -14.21 -9.39 -2.12
N GLY A 82 -14.88 -10.17 -1.27
CA GLY A 82 -15.77 -11.23 -1.74
C GLY A 82 -16.82 -11.62 -0.72
N ASP A 83 -17.85 -12.31 -1.21
CA ASP A 83 -18.96 -12.76 -0.37
C ASP A 83 -18.59 -14.00 0.45
N SER A 84 -19.09 -14.05 1.69
CA SER A 84 -19.00 -15.26 2.51
C SER A 84 -19.86 -16.39 1.92
N TYR A 85 -19.46 -17.63 2.16
CA TYR A 85 -20.23 -18.81 1.78
C TYR A 85 -20.17 -19.90 2.85
N GLU A 86 -21.18 -20.76 2.88
CA GLU A 86 -21.23 -21.89 3.79
C GLU A 86 -20.94 -23.21 3.07
N SER A 87 -20.13 -24.06 3.70
CA SER A 87 -19.84 -25.40 3.22
C SER A 87 -19.47 -26.30 4.40
N GLU A 88 -19.97 -27.54 4.40
CA GLU A 88 -19.65 -28.56 5.41
C GLU A 88 -19.86 -28.11 6.88
N GLY A 89 -20.80 -27.19 7.12
CA GLY A 89 -21.06 -26.65 8.45
C GLY A 89 -20.05 -25.59 8.90
N TYR A 90 -19.33 -24.97 7.96
CA TYR A 90 -18.47 -23.81 8.19
C TYR A 90 -18.89 -22.64 7.31
N THR A 91 -18.83 -21.42 7.85
CA THR A 91 -18.85 -20.18 7.08
C THR A 91 -17.42 -19.79 6.76
N TYR A 92 -17.13 -19.59 5.48
CA TYR A 92 -15.85 -19.10 4.97
C TYR A 92 -16.03 -17.65 4.52
N THR A 93 -15.21 -16.76 5.06
CA THR A 93 -15.22 -15.33 4.72
C THR A 93 -13.89 -14.97 4.10
N PRO A 94 -13.85 -14.51 2.84
CA PRO A 94 -12.62 -14.03 2.24
C PRO A 94 -12.12 -12.79 2.98
N GLU A 95 -10.83 -12.75 3.29
CA GLU A 95 -10.19 -11.56 3.84
C GLU A 95 -9.94 -10.57 2.70
N PRO A 96 -10.23 -9.27 2.88
CA PRO A 96 -9.92 -8.27 1.87
C PRO A 96 -8.40 -8.15 1.70
N PHE A 97 -7.95 -7.99 0.46
CA PHE A 97 -6.52 -7.89 0.14
C PHE A 97 -6.26 -7.01 -1.09
N PHE A 98 -5.06 -6.46 -1.17
CA PHE A 98 -4.64 -5.63 -2.29
C PHE A 98 -3.92 -6.43 -3.37
N ILE A 99 -4.09 -5.98 -4.61
CA ILE A 99 -3.33 -6.40 -5.80
C ILE A 99 -2.81 -5.14 -6.48
N CYS A 100 -1.52 -5.07 -6.76
CA CYS A 100 -0.93 -3.99 -7.56
C CYS A 100 -0.67 -4.51 -8.97
N LEU A 101 -1.39 -4.00 -9.96
CA LEU A 101 -1.22 -4.35 -11.37
C LEU A 101 -0.10 -3.52 -12.00
N LEU A 102 1.13 -3.81 -11.59
CA LEU A 102 2.35 -3.22 -12.14
C LEU A 102 3.51 -4.21 -11.92
N ASP A 103 3.51 -5.32 -12.67
CA ASP A 103 4.53 -6.37 -12.55
C ASP A 103 5.54 -6.25 -13.70
N TRP A 104 6.76 -5.81 -13.41
CA TRP A 104 7.84 -5.77 -14.40
C TRP A 104 8.61 -7.07 -14.37
N ASP A 105 8.62 -7.81 -15.47
CA ASP A 105 9.43 -9.00 -15.62
C ASP A 105 10.88 -8.61 -15.98
N GLU A 106 11.80 -8.74 -15.02
CA GLU A 106 13.23 -8.47 -15.24
C GLU A 106 13.91 -9.50 -16.16
N GLU A 107 13.40 -10.73 -16.26
CA GLU A 107 13.97 -11.79 -17.10
C GLU A 107 13.63 -11.58 -18.57
N ASP A 108 12.37 -11.24 -18.86
CA ASP A 108 11.86 -11.03 -20.22
C ASP A 108 11.89 -9.56 -20.67
N GLY A 109 12.13 -8.61 -19.74
CA GLY A 109 12.18 -7.18 -20.02
C GLY A 109 10.85 -6.61 -20.50
N GLN A 110 9.74 -7.22 -20.05
CA GLN A 110 8.38 -6.86 -20.45
C GLN A 110 7.49 -6.72 -19.21
N TRP A 111 6.51 -5.83 -19.31
CA TRP A 111 5.44 -5.76 -18.32
C TRP A 111 4.57 -7.01 -18.36
N ASN A 112 4.46 -7.70 -17.23
CA ASN A 112 3.44 -8.70 -16.97
C ASN A 112 2.22 -8.02 -16.35
N TYR A 113 1.05 -8.33 -16.90
CA TYR A 113 -0.24 -7.82 -16.39
C TYR A 113 -1.14 -8.96 -15.93
N ASP A 114 -0.73 -10.21 -16.13
CA ASP A 114 -1.44 -11.40 -15.68
C ASP A 114 -0.97 -11.77 -14.28
N MET A 115 -1.85 -11.56 -13.30
CA MET A 115 -1.59 -11.90 -11.90
C MET A 115 -2.50 -13.03 -11.44
N SER A 116 -1.93 -13.99 -10.71
CA SER A 116 -2.67 -15.04 -10.03
C SER A 116 -2.36 -15.01 -8.55
N VAL A 117 -3.42 -14.86 -7.75
CA VAL A 117 -3.32 -14.69 -6.30
C VAL A 117 -4.33 -15.60 -5.60
N SER A 118 -3.91 -16.16 -4.47
CA SER A 118 -4.78 -17.01 -3.65
C SER A 118 -5.40 -16.17 -2.53
N CYS A 119 -6.73 -16.10 -2.52
CA CYS A 119 -7.46 -15.48 -1.42
C CYS A 119 -7.25 -16.25 -0.11
N LYS A 120 -7.13 -15.51 1.00
CA LYS A 120 -7.13 -16.08 2.35
C LYS A 120 -8.54 -16.02 2.91
N PHE A 121 -8.92 -17.06 3.64
CA PHE A 121 -10.23 -17.18 4.25
C PHE A 121 -10.10 -17.24 5.77
N ASP A 122 -10.95 -16.50 6.45
CA ASP A 122 -11.34 -16.82 7.82
C ASP A 122 -12.42 -17.90 7.76
N SER A 123 -12.29 -18.94 8.58
CA SER A 123 -13.27 -20.04 8.63
C SER A 123 -13.83 -20.17 10.05
N ARG A 124 -15.15 -20.29 10.12
CA ARG A 124 -15.88 -20.43 11.39
C ARG A 124 -16.84 -21.58 11.29
N GLN A 125 -16.86 -22.45 12.29
CA GLN A 125 -17.88 -23.51 12.37
C GLN A 125 -19.25 -22.86 12.65
N VAL A 126 -20.27 -23.22 11.87
CA VAL A 126 -21.67 -22.85 12.11
C VAL A 126 -22.17 -23.68 13.29
N PRO A 127 -22.42 -23.08 14.46
CA PRO A 127 -22.86 -23.84 15.61
C PRO A 127 -24.36 -24.19 15.50
N PRO A 128 -24.79 -25.27 16.16
CA PRO A 128 -26.14 -25.82 15.97
C PRO A 128 -27.27 -25.02 16.65
N THR A 129 -26.97 -23.97 17.44
CA THR A 129 -27.96 -23.10 18.12
C THR A 129 -27.27 -21.82 18.58
N GLU A 130 -27.90 -20.66 18.37
CA GLU A 130 -27.34 -19.30 18.53
C GLU A 130 -26.41 -19.11 19.73
N ASN A 131 -25.16 -18.77 19.45
CA ASN A 131 -24.26 -18.16 20.41
C ASN A 131 -24.12 -16.70 20.05
N THR A 132 -24.09 -15.85 21.07
CA THR A 132 -23.69 -14.46 20.90
C THR A 132 -22.17 -14.34 21.01
N VAL A 133 -21.59 -13.41 20.27
CA VAL A 133 -20.20 -12.99 20.43
C VAL A 133 -20.10 -11.63 21.11
N ARG A 134 -18.87 -11.32 21.54
CA ARG A 134 -18.48 -9.97 21.94
C ARG A 134 -17.46 -9.41 20.96
N ARG A 135 -17.43 -8.09 20.83
CA ARG A 135 -16.43 -7.35 20.06
C ARG A 135 -15.91 -6.20 20.91
N LYS A 136 -14.63 -5.90 20.77
CA LYS A 136 -13.98 -4.80 21.47
C LYS A 136 -13.37 -3.86 20.46
N VAL A 137 -13.39 -2.57 20.73
CA VAL A 137 -12.56 -1.60 20.01
C VAL A 137 -11.60 -0.95 20.99
N MET A 138 -10.37 -0.76 20.54
CA MET A 138 -9.33 0.02 21.22
C MET A 138 -8.77 1.01 20.21
N LYS A 139 -8.74 2.28 20.59
CA LYS A 139 -8.12 3.33 19.79
C LYS A 139 -6.68 3.58 20.27
N ILE A 140 -5.77 3.69 19.30
CA ILE A 140 -4.37 4.02 19.45
C ILE A 140 -4.11 5.31 18.67
N TRP A 141 -3.34 6.21 19.27
CA TRP A 141 -2.90 7.45 18.65
C TRP A 141 -1.38 7.40 18.41
N LYS A 142 -0.97 7.65 17.17
CA LYS A 142 0.42 7.86 16.76
C LYS A 142 0.59 9.32 16.38
N ASP A 143 0.75 10.17 17.38
CA ASP A 143 0.74 11.64 17.19
C ASP A 143 2.11 12.23 16.80
N ASP A 144 3.19 11.46 16.94
CA ASP A 144 4.56 11.91 16.68
C ASP A 144 4.91 13.26 17.37
N GLY A 145 4.48 13.41 18.64
CA GLY A 145 4.68 14.64 19.43
C GLY A 145 3.66 15.75 19.18
N ASN A 146 2.54 15.44 18.51
CA ASN A 146 1.44 16.38 18.23
C ASN A 146 0.18 16.04 19.04
N GLU A 147 0.29 15.59 20.28
CA GLU A 147 -0.85 15.20 21.12
C GLU A 147 -1.88 16.32 21.30
N GLN A 148 -1.48 17.59 21.19
CA GLN A 148 -2.36 18.76 21.21
C GLN A 148 -3.31 18.86 20.00
N LYS A 149 -3.05 18.10 18.92
CA LYS A 149 -3.92 18.01 17.73
C LYS A 149 -4.98 16.93 17.86
N ARG A 150 -4.80 16.01 18.80
CA ARG A 150 -5.76 14.96 19.09
C ARG A 150 -7.09 15.56 19.55
N PRO A 151 -8.24 15.13 19.01
CA PRO A 151 -9.54 15.56 19.49
C PRO A 151 -9.82 15.05 20.90
N GLU A 152 -10.75 15.68 21.60
CA GLU A 152 -11.18 15.24 22.94
C GLU A 152 -11.96 13.91 22.89
N GLU A 153 -12.68 13.68 21.79
CA GLU A 153 -13.45 12.46 21.55
C GLU A 153 -13.49 12.12 20.06
N ILE A 154 -13.79 10.85 19.74
CA ILE A 154 -14.07 10.38 18.37
C ILE A 154 -15.33 9.54 18.36
N THR A 155 -15.91 9.39 17.18
CA THR A 155 -17.08 8.52 16.95
C THR A 155 -16.67 7.29 16.16
N VAL A 156 -16.93 6.12 16.72
CA VAL A 156 -16.68 4.81 16.09
C VAL A 156 -18.00 4.12 15.79
N GLN A 157 -18.12 3.62 14.57
CA GLN A 157 -19.28 2.86 14.10
C GLN A 157 -18.94 1.37 14.05
N LEU A 158 -19.82 0.55 14.61
CA LEU A 158 -19.81 -0.90 14.43
C LEU A 158 -20.73 -1.26 13.27
N LEU A 159 -20.22 -2.02 12.30
CA LEU A 159 -20.97 -2.47 11.15
C LEU A 159 -21.31 -3.97 11.28
N ARG A 160 -22.55 -4.31 10.94
CA ARG A 160 -23.07 -5.68 10.80
C ARG A 160 -23.41 -5.92 9.34
N ASP A 161 -22.72 -6.86 8.71
CA ASP A 161 -22.99 -7.29 7.33
C ASP A 161 -23.12 -6.10 6.35
N GLY A 162 -22.19 -5.16 6.45
CA GLY A 162 -22.14 -3.98 5.59
C GLY A 162 -22.98 -2.79 6.06
N THR A 163 -23.80 -2.91 7.10
CA THR A 163 -24.66 -1.81 7.56
C THR A 163 -24.24 -1.32 8.95
N VAL A 164 -24.31 -0.01 9.20
CA VAL A 164 -24.10 0.55 10.55
C VAL A 164 -25.11 -0.04 11.53
N TYR A 165 -24.60 -0.69 12.57
CA TYR A 165 -25.37 -1.36 13.61
C TYR A 165 -25.43 -0.53 14.89
N ASP A 166 -24.29 0.02 15.31
CA ASP A 166 -24.19 0.84 16.52
C ASP A 166 -23.12 1.93 16.35
N THR A 167 -23.20 2.97 17.18
CA THR A 167 -22.27 4.11 17.18
C THR A 167 -21.89 4.45 18.62
N VAL A 168 -20.59 4.52 18.88
CA VAL A 168 -20.04 4.76 20.22
C VAL A 168 -19.02 5.89 20.20
N THR A 169 -18.96 6.65 21.28
CA THR A 169 -17.97 7.69 21.50
C THR A 169 -16.78 7.13 22.29
N LEU A 170 -15.56 7.34 21.79
CA LEU A 170 -14.32 7.02 22.51
C LEU A 170 -13.61 8.30 22.94
N ASP A 171 -13.17 8.34 24.18
CA ASP A 171 -12.51 9.50 24.80
C ASP A 171 -11.56 9.06 25.92
N GLU A 172 -10.93 10.02 26.61
CA GLU A 172 -10.04 9.71 27.74
C GLU A 172 -10.77 9.04 28.92
N SER A 173 -12.04 9.36 29.17
CA SER A 173 -12.81 8.85 30.30
C SER A 173 -13.05 7.34 30.21
N ASN A 174 -13.19 6.82 28.99
CA ASN A 174 -13.31 5.38 28.72
C ASN A 174 -11.97 4.73 28.31
N ASN A 175 -10.85 5.43 28.48
CA ASN A 175 -9.52 4.99 28.06
C ASN A 175 -9.48 4.57 26.59
N TRP A 176 -10.22 5.26 25.73
CA TRP A 176 -10.27 5.05 24.29
C TRP A 176 -10.70 3.62 23.91
N ARG A 177 -11.66 3.05 24.65
CA ARG A 177 -12.09 1.64 24.53
C ARG A 177 -13.60 1.48 24.69
N TYR A 178 -14.13 0.48 23.99
CA TYR A 178 -15.51 0.04 24.16
C TYR A 178 -15.64 -1.48 23.92
N GLU A 179 -16.65 -2.11 24.52
CA GLU A 179 -16.99 -3.53 24.35
C GLU A 179 -18.47 -3.68 24.05
N TRP A 180 -18.78 -4.24 22.89
CA TRP A 180 -20.11 -4.72 22.53
C TRP A 180 -20.28 -6.17 22.96
N THR A 181 -21.41 -6.48 23.60
CA THR A 181 -21.81 -7.83 24.00
C THR A 181 -23.06 -8.26 23.25
N ASP A 182 -23.41 -9.54 23.36
CA ASP A 182 -24.68 -10.08 22.85
C ASP A 182 -24.88 -9.86 21.34
N LEU A 183 -23.77 -9.82 20.59
CA LEU A 183 -23.76 -9.65 19.14
C LEU A 183 -24.02 -10.98 18.45
N ASP A 184 -24.71 -10.94 17.32
CA ASP A 184 -24.90 -12.13 16.48
C ASP A 184 -23.55 -12.69 16.03
N GLU A 185 -23.34 -13.99 16.19
CA GLU A 185 -22.09 -14.64 15.83
C GLU A 185 -21.95 -14.91 14.33
N ASP A 186 -23.07 -15.02 13.62
CA ASP A 186 -23.11 -15.39 12.20
C ASP A 186 -22.81 -14.18 11.31
N SER A 187 -22.95 -12.96 11.84
CA SER A 187 -22.64 -11.72 11.15
C SER A 187 -21.15 -11.42 11.02
N ARG A 188 -20.82 -10.79 9.90
CA ARG A 188 -19.56 -10.09 9.68
C ARG A 188 -19.56 -8.77 10.44
N TRP A 189 -18.59 -8.62 11.33
CA TRP A 189 -18.41 -7.41 12.12
C TRP A 189 -17.17 -6.64 11.68
N GLN A 190 -17.32 -5.34 11.47
CA GLN A 190 -16.26 -4.40 11.12
C GLN A 190 -16.43 -3.12 11.94
N VAL A 191 -15.39 -2.30 12.02
CA VAL A 191 -15.49 -0.96 12.61
C VAL A 191 -14.94 0.08 11.65
N ALA A 192 -15.56 1.26 11.65
CA ALA A 192 -15.10 2.42 10.91
C ALA A 192 -15.11 3.64 11.85
N GLU A 193 -14.14 4.54 11.68
CA GLU A 193 -14.24 5.87 12.29
C GLU A 193 -15.24 6.70 11.46
N TYR A 194 -16.15 7.43 12.10
CA TYR A 194 -17.16 8.21 11.39
C TYR A 194 -16.52 9.42 10.67
N GLU A 195 -15.79 10.23 11.42
CA GLU A 195 -15.05 11.39 10.94
C GLU A 195 -13.64 11.36 11.55
N THR A 196 -12.65 11.22 10.69
CA THR A 196 -11.24 11.25 11.12
C THR A 196 -10.79 12.69 11.26
N PRO A 197 -10.06 13.04 12.33
CA PRO A 197 -9.53 14.39 12.49
C PRO A 197 -8.62 14.79 11.33
N GLU A 198 -8.58 16.09 11.03
CA GLU A 198 -7.67 16.68 10.06
C GLU A 198 -6.22 16.28 10.35
N ASP A 199 -5.41 16.10 9.31
CA ASP A 199 -4.02 15.64 9.40
C ASP A 199 -3.84 14.22 9.98
N TYR A 200 -4.90 13.41 10.09
CA TYR A 200 -4.78 12.01 10.53
C TYR A 200 -5.19 11.01 9.45
N THR A 201 -4.48 9.89 9.42
CA THR A 201 -4.86 8.70 8.64
C THR A 201 -5.28 7.57 9.58
N VAL A 202 -6.20 6.72 9.12
CA VAL A 202 -6.77 5.59 9.85
C VAL A 202 -6.25 4.27 9.33
N SER A 203 -5.96 3.36 10.26
CA SER A 203 -5.89 1.94 9.99
C SER A 203 -6.58 1.14 11.09
N VAL A 204 -7.26 0.06 10.71
CA VAL A 204 -7.97 -0.84 11.61
C VAL A 204 -7.44 -2.24 11.38
N SER A 205 -6.91 -2.87 12.41
CA SER A 205 -6.60 -4.30 12.41
C SER A 205 -7.56 -5.05 13.33
N ARG A 206 -7.76 -6.34 13.05
CA ARG A 206 -8.54 -7.23 13.91
C ARG A 206 -7.68 -8.37 14.44
N GLU A 207 -7.67 -8.50 15.77
CA GLU A 207 -7.04 -9.59 16.51
C GLU A 207 -8.10 -10.30 17.36
N GLY A 208 -8.59 -11.44 16.86
CA GLY A 208 -9.66 -12.19 17.52
C GLY A 208 -10.96 -11.37 17.65
N ILE A 209 -11.31 -11.01 18.88
CA ILE A 209 -12.50 -10.19 19.19
C ILE A 209 -12.22 -8.69 19.22
N THR A 210 -10.96 -8.27 19.13
CA THR A 210 -10.55 -6.87 19.31
C THR A 210 -10.25 -6.24 17.96
N PHE A 211 -10.88 -5.10 17.70
CA PHE A 211 -10.48 -4.16 16.67
C PHE A 211 -9.51 -3.14 17.28
N VAL A 212 -8.37 -2.98 16.64
CA VAL A 212 -7.37 -1.98 16.99
C VAL A 212 -7.42 -0.90 15.92
N MET A 213 -8.01 0.23 16.26
CA MET A 213 -8.07 1.41 15.40
C MET A 213 -6.89 2.31 15.73
N THR A 214 -6.08 2.66 14.74
CA THR A 214 -4.90 3.51 14.90
C THR A 214 -5.04 4.74 14.03
N ASN A 215 -4.96 5.92 14.65
CA ASN A 215 -4.82 7.17 13.91
C ASN A 215 -3.36 7.60 13.94
N THR A 216 -2.81 7.92 12.77
CA THR A 216 -1.44 8.40 12.61
C THR A 216 -1.47 9.84 12.13
N TYR A 217 -0.83 10.73 12.88
CA TYR A 217 -0.70 12.12 12.48
C TYR A 217 0.26 12.20 11.28
N GLN A 218 -0.26 12.68 10.16
CA GLN A 218 0.43 12.88 8.91
C GLN A 218 -0.06 14.20 8.34
N PRO A 219 0.60 15.33 8.67
CA PRO A 219 0.18 16.62 8.16
C PRO A 219 0.37 16.63 6.65
N ASP A 220 -0.60 17.20 5.94
CA ASP A 220 -0.45 17.44 4.51
C ASP A 220 0.82 18.28 4.33
N THR A 221 1.81 17.72 3.64
CA THR A 221 2.89 18.56 3.12
C THR A 221 2.24 19.52 2.14
N PRO A 222 2.41 20.85 2.29
CA PRO A 222 1.89 21.79 1.32
C PRO A 222 2.35 21.35 -0.06
N ASP A 223 1.42 21.23 -1.01
CA ASP A 223 1.77 21.14 -2.41
C ASP A 223 2.85 22.18 -2.68
N THR A 224 4.02 21.72 -3.08
CA THR A 224 5.05 22.61 -3.59
C THR A 224 4.36 23.50 -4.63
N PRO A 225 4.45 24.85 -4.55
CA PRO A 225 3.75 25.71 -5.49
C PRO A 225 4.01 25.22 -6.90
N ASP A 226 2.94 25.05 -7.68
CA ASP A 226 3.05 24.69 -9.10
C ASP A 226 4.25 25.41 -9.69
N THR A 227 5.20 24.63 -10.21
CA THR A 227 6.31 25.22 -10.95
C THR A 227 5.66 26.10 -12.01
N PRO A 228 5.96 27.42 -12.07
CA PRO A 228 5.33 28.31 -13.03
C PRO A 228 5.38 27.66 -14.40
N GLY A 229 4.21 27.49 -15.02
CA GLY A 229 4.11 26.87 -16.33
C GLY A 229 5.18 27.43 -17.26
N THR A 230 5.86 26.54 -17.98
CA THR A 230 6.90 26.95 -18.92
C THR A 230 6.29 28.00 -19.85
N PRO A 231 6.88 29.20 -20.00
CA PRO A 231 6.35 30.22 -20.88
C PRO A 231 6.15 29.65 -22.29
N ASP A 232 5.01 29.95 -22.90
CA ASP A 232 4.71 29.54 -24.28
C ASP A 232 5.89 29.88 -25.20
N THR A 233 6.27 28.90 -26.02
CA THR A 233 7.40 29.01 -26.95
C THR A 233 7.01 30.03 -28.04
N PRO A 234 7.82 31.09 -28.28
CA PRO A 234 7.57 32.00 -29.40
C PRO A 234 7.66 31.27 -30.74
N ASP A 235 6.77 31.62 -31.68
CA ASP A 235 6.76 31.06 -33.04
C ASP A 235 8.14 31.12 -33.71
N THR A 236 8.47 30.04 -34.41
CA THR A 236 9.78 29.77 -35.02
C THR A 236 10.11 30.75 -36.15
N PRO A 237 11.25 31.49 -36.09
CA PRO A 237 11.81 32.15 -37.27
C PRO A 237 12.66 31.17 -38.10
N ASP A 238 12.57 31.28 -39.42
CA ASP A 238 13.26 30.41 -40.39
C ASP A 238 14.77 30.25 -40.16
N THR A 239 15.23 29.00 -40.33
CA THR A 239 16.60 28.51 -40.13
C THR A 239 17.65 29.20 -40.99
N PRO A 240 18.81 29.55 -40.40
CA PRO A 240 20.08 29.35 -41.11
C PRO A 240 21.17 28.67 -40.25
N SER A 241 21.72 27.59 -40.82
CA SER A 241 23.08 27.02 -40.67
C SER A 241 23.72 26.87 -39.28
N SER A 242 23.89 25.61 -38.85
CA SER A 242 24.49 25.16 -37.59
C SER A 242 25.84 25.80 -37.19
N PRO A 243 26.00 26.07 -35.87
CA PRO A 243 27.24 25.82 -35.15
C PRO A 243 27.05 24.88 -33.93
N ARG A 244 28.15 24.20 -33.57
CA ARG A 244 28.24 23.07 -32.63
C ARG A 244 27.91 23.42 -31.17
N LEU A 245 27.24 22.51 -30.48
CA LEU A 245 26.95 22.54 -29.04
C LEU A 245 28.23 22.48 -28.18
N PRO A 246 28.31 23.18 -27.03
CA PRO A 246 29.32 22.92 -26.02
C PRO A 246 28.98 21.64 -25.24
N GLN A 247 29.92 20.71 -25.23
CA GLN A 247 29.86 19.45 -24.49
C GLN A 247 30.35 19.68 -23.05
N THR A 248 29.49 19.52 -22.06
CA THR A 248 29.90 19.50 -20.64
C THR A 248 29.34 18.27 -19.95
N GLY A 249 30.24 17.38 -19.51
CA GLY A 249 29.91 16.38 -18.49
C GLY A 249 30.52 15.00 -18.69
N MET A 250 31.85 14.87 -18.70
CA MET A 250 32.53 13.63 -18.26
C MET A 250 34.02 13.90 -18.03
N LEU A 251 34.42 14.03 -16.77
CA LEU A 251 35.80 14.29 -16.36
C LEU A 251 36.56 12.95 -16.27
N TRP A 252 37.22 12.53 -17.35
CA TRP A 252 38.02 11.29 -17.41
C TRP A 252 39.36 11.37 -16.63
N TRP A 253 39.46 12.25 -15.64
CA TRP A 253 40.73 12.70 -15.08
C TRP A 253 41.33 11.87 -13.90
N PRO A 254 40.68 10.87 -13.30
CA PRO A 254 41.40 9.92 -12.42
C PRO A 254 42.03 8.73 -13.18
N VAL A 255 41.47 8.36 -14.34
CA VAL A 255 41.72 7.05 -14.98
C VAL A 255 43.10 6.95 -15.65
N PRO A 256 43.60 7.95 -16.42
CA PRO A 256 44.93 7.88 -17.00
C PRO A 256 46.04 7.89 -15.94
N LEU A 257 45.88 8.69 -14.87
CA LEU A 257 46.86 8.79 -13.78
C LEU A 257 46.99 7.48 -12.99
N LEU A 258 45.88 6.77 -12.74
CA LEU A 258 45.89 5.45 -12.10
C LEU A 258 46.47 4.36 -13.03
N ALA A 259 46.17 4.41 -14.33
CA ALA A 259 46.68 3.44 -15.30
C ALA A 259 48.21 3.53 -15.46
N PHE A 260 48.79 4.75 -15.50
CA PHE A 260 50.24 4.93 -15.56
C PHE A 260 50.94 4.53 -14.25
N GLY A 261 50.32 4.78 -13.09
CA GLY A 261 50.84 4.34 -11.79
C GLY A 261 50.93 2.80 -11.67
N GLY A 262 49.92 2.08 -12.16
CA GLY A 262 49.89 0.62 -12.15
C GLY A 262 50.97 -0.02 -13.03
N ILE A 263 51.20 0.50 -14.24
CA ILE A 263 52.22 -0.01 -15.16
C ILE A 263 53.64 0.20 -14.60
N LEU A 264 53.90 1.33 -13.93
CA LEU A 264 55.18 1.61 -13.30
C LEU A 264 55.49 0.62 -12.16
N LEU A 265 54.51 0.31 -11.31
CA LEU A 265 54.68 -0.69 -10.24
C LEU A 265 54.92 -2.10 -10.81
N PHE A 266 54.25 -2.44 -11.91
CA PHE A 266 54.45 -3.73 -12.59
C PHE A 266 55.86 -3.86 -13.18
N LEU A 267 56.39 -2.81 -13.81
CA LEU A 267 57.74 -2.80 -14.37
C LEU A 267 58.83 -2.82 -13.29
N ILE A 268 58.65 -2.08 -12.18
CA ILE A 268 59.57 -2.12 -11.03
C ILE A 268 59.55 -3.51 -10.38
N GLY A 269 58.38 -4.11 -10.20
CA GLY A 269 58.24 -5.48 -9.69
C GLY A 269 58.89 -6.52 -10.59
N TRP A 270 58.72 -6.40 -11.91
CA TRP A 270 59.31 -7.33 -12.88
C TRP A 270 60.84 -7.17 -12.99
N GLY A 271 61.36 -5.95 -12.90
CA GLY A 271 62.80 -5.67 -12.87
C GLY A 271 63.48 -6.19 -11.60
N LYS A 272 62.82 -6.14 -10.44
CA LYS A 272 63.37 -6.65 -9.17
C LYS A 272 63.42 -8.18 -9.14
N ARG A 273 62.38 -8.85 -9.67
CA ARG A 273 62.33 -10.32 -9.80
C ARG A 273 63.43 -10.87 -10.72
N ARG A 274 63.76 -10.15 -11.81
CA ARG A 274 64.80 -10.56 -12.76
C ARG A 274 66.23 -10.43 -12.20
N ASN A 275 66.44 -9.55 -11.22
CA ASN A 275 67.72 -9.38 -10.52
C ASN A 275 67.91 -10.37 -9.36
N GLU A 276 66.84 -10.96 -8.84
CA GLU A 276 66.92 -12.02 -7.83
C GLU A 276 67.26 -13.38 -8.45
N ASP A 277 66.75 -13.67 -9.66
CA ASP A 277 67.11 -14.89 -10.42
C ASP A 277 68.59 -14.88 -10.87
N ASN A 278 69.13 -13.71 -11.28
CA ASN A 278 70.53 -13.58 -11.71
C ASN A 278 71.56 -13.59 -10.55
N ARG A 279 71.13 -13.63 -9.29
CA ARG A 279 72.02 -13.69 -8.10
C ARG A 279 72.12 -15.08 -7.47
N GLN A 280 71.40 -16.07 -8.00
CA GLN A 280 71.47 -17.46 -7.52
C GLN A 280 72.31 -18.38 -8.42
N GLU A 281 72.95 -17.84 -9.47
CA GLU A 281 73.80 -18.61 -10.39
C GLU A 281 75.31 -18.26 -10.32
N ASP A 282 75.76 -17.54 -9.29
CA ASP A 282 77.19 -17.37 -8.95
C ASP A 282 77.54 -17.99 -7.59
#